data_AF-A0A0D9Z6S9-F1
#
_entry.id   AF-A0A0D9Z6S9-F1
#
_cell.length_a   1.000
_cell.length_b   1.000
_cell.length_c   1.000
_cell.angle_alpha   90.00
_cell.angle_beta   90.00
_cell.angle_gamma   90.00
#
_symmetry.space_group_name_H-M   'P 1'
#
loop_
_entity.id
_entity.type
_entity.pdbx_description
1 polymer ?
#
loop_
_entity_poly.entity_id
_entity_poly.type
_entity_poly.pdbx_seq_one_letter_code
_entity_poly.pdbx_strand_id
1 'polypeptide(L)'
;MAQFTEQSSFDNSIHVTHALKFPLYATLEPHEHRRNIERFKTNGFQLLKSGYCWVAEFRLEELKFARIMPLQALLTAVSPLFRSELSDARIAWSQNTVLVTAVDDLFDGGGSMEEMRNFVALIEKWDDHSEIGFCSKNVGILFNALYQTNSRICAKAALVQNRIVMDHIAEHWRLMVRAMMTEAEWASSKHIPATMEEYMSAASHSLVGTIFQSAAYLLGPRLPEEVVGGEEYGRLWRHTLLVSRLLNNVMTYGREPSRALALGDSVAGVRGGGQGGDREGHLGVEVGAAEAGVRRRRRGCSPVMQGDVLADE
;
A
#
# COMPACT_ATOMS: atom_id res chain seq x y z
N MET A 1 -5.80 55.12 19.30
CA MET A 1 -6.02 54.66 17.92
C MET A 1 -4.67 54.63 17.20
N ALA A 2 -4.50 53.61 16.35
CA ALA A 2 -3.33 53.31 15.51
C ALA A 2 -2.08 52.74 16.23
N GLN A 3 -2.00 51.42 16.26
CA GLN A 3 -0.78 50.70 15.86
C GLN A 3 -1.18 49.55 14.93
N PHE A 4 -0.53 49.56 13.76
CA PHE A 4 -0.72 48.67 12.63
C PHE A 4 0.03 47.34 12.86
N THR A 5 -0.67 46.24 12.60
CA THR A 5 -0.23 44.94 12.05
C THR A 5 1.27 44.56 12.12
N GLU A 6 1.59 43.62 13.01
CA GLU A 6 2.56 42.55 12.74
C GLU A 6 1.79 41.24 12.55
N GLN A 7 1.37 40.96 11.31
CA GLN A 7 0.99 39.61 10.93
C GLN A 7 2.24 38.95 10.34
N SER A 8 2.82 38.07 11.15
CA SER A 8 3.81 37.05 10.83
C SER A 8 3.83 36.70 9.33
N SER A 9 4.96 37.00 8.67
CA SER A 9 5.27 36.48 7.34
C SER A 9 5.38 34.96 7.42
N PHE A 10 4.30 34.27 7.07
CA PHE A 10 4.36 32.84 6.79
C PHE A 10 5.34 32.61 5.64
N ASP A 11 6.25 31.65 5.80
CA ASP A 11 7.28 31.32 4.84
C ASP A 11 6.67 30.70 3.57
N ASN A 12 6.22 31.57 2.66
CA ASN A 12 5.66 31.19 1.37
C ASN A 12 6.65 30.39 0.51
N SER A 13 7.97 30.50 0.75
CA SER A 13 8.95 29.72 0.00
C SER A 13 8.84 28.23 0.31
N ILE A 14 8.63 27.86 1.58
CA ILE A 14 8.43 26.45 1.95
C ILE A 14 7.16 25.90 1.29
N HIS A 15 6.07 26.68 1.27
CA HIS A 15 4.81 26.26 0.65
C HIS A 15 4.92 26.11 -0.87
N VAL A 16 5.58 27.05 -1.54
CA VAL A 16 5.79 27.01 -3.00
C VAL A 16 6.74 25.89 -3.38
N THR A 17 7.88 25.74 -2.69
CA THR A 17 8.83 24.64 -2.93
C THR A 17 8.18 23.28 -2.67
N HIS A 18 7.33 23.18 -1.65
CA HIS A 18 6.57 21.95 -1.38
C HIS A 18 5.52 21.67 -2.46
N ALA A 19 4.70 22.66 -2.85
CA ALA A 19 3.67 22.50 -3.88
C ALA A 19 4.24 22.16 -5.26
N LEU A 20 5.47 22.61 -5.54
CA LEU A 20 6.23 22.24 -6.74
C LEU A 20 6.81 20.82 -6.64
N LYS A 21 7.16 20.36 -5.43
CA LYS A 21 7.73 19.02 -5.18
C LYS A 21 6.66 17.93 -5.06
N PHE A 22 5.49 18.27 -4.53
CA PHE A 22 4.32 17.42 -4.38
C PHE A 22 3.11 18.24 -4.84
N PRO A 23 2.62 18.03 -6.08
CA PRO A 23 1.49 18.80 -6.58
C PRO A 23 0.29 18.66 -5.64
N LEU A 24 -0.47 19.76 -5.48
CA LEU A 24 -1.56 20.00 -4.51
C LEU A 24 -2.57 18.84 -4.30
N TYR A 25 -2.62 17.90 -5.24
CA TYR A 25 -3.59 16.79 -5.33
C TYR A 25 -3.04 15.42 -4.90
N ALA A 26 -1.71 15.27 -4.76
CA ALA A 26 -1.05 14.07 -4.23
C ALA A 26 -0.97 14.12 -2.69
N THR A 27 -1.55 15.16 -2.11
CA THR A 27 -1.56 15.51 -0.70
C THR A 27 -2.99 15.48 -0.17
N LEU A 28 -3.23 14.74 0.93
CA LEU A 28 -3.93 15.38 2.05
C LEU A 28 -3.09 16.62 2.37
N GLU A 29 -3.68 17.81 2.37
CA GLU A 29 -2.95 19.07 2.56
C GLU A 29 -1.85 18.85 3.62
N PRO A 30 -0.56 19.16 3.35
CA PRO A 30 0.54 18.82 4.26
C PRO A 30 0.30 19.33 5.68
N HIS A 31 -0.41 20.45 5.78
CA HIS A 31 -0.94 21.02 7.02
C HIS A 31 -1.94 20.10 7.71
N GLU A 32 -2.86 19.47 6.99
CA GLU A 32 -3.79 18.47 7.52
C GLU A 32 -3.08 17.19 7.93
N HIS A 33 -2.15 16.67 7.13
CA HIS A 33 -1.33 15.50 7.49
C HIS A 33 -0.55 15.73 8.78
N ARG A 34 0.20 16.84 8.83
CA ARG A 34 0.97 17.25 10.01
C ARG A 34 0.05 17.49 11.21
N ARG A 35 -1.06 18.20 11.02
CA ARG A 35 -2.06 18.45 12.07
C ARG A 35 -2.68 17.15 12.58
N ASN A 36 -2.97 16.19 11.71
CA ASN A 36 -3.56 14.90 12.07
C ASN A 36 -2.58 14.08 12.93
N ILE A 37 -1.31 14.02 12.52
CA ILE A 37 -0.25 13.36 13.31
C ILE A 37 -0.04 14.09 14.64
N GLU A 38 0.08 15.42 14.63
CA GLU A 38 0.33 16.22 15.84
C GLU A 38 -0.84 16.18 16.83
N ARG A 39 -2.08 16.03 16.36
CA ARG A 39 -3.27 15.96 17.23
C ARG A 39 -3.55 14.56 17.76
N PHE A 40 -2.88 13.52 17.24
CA PHE A 40 -3.03 12.15 17.68
C PHE A 40 -2.30 11.92 19.03
N LYS A 41 -2.79 12.55 20.11
CA LYS A 41 -2.05 12.71 21.39
C LYS A 41 -2.41 11.73 22.52
N THR A 42 -3.51 10.99 22.47
CA THR A 42 -3.96 10.16 23.62
C THR A 42 -4.06 8.66 23.32
N ASN A 43 -4.68 8.27 22.20
CA ASN A 43 -4.80 6.83 21.85
C ASN A 43 -3.56 6.28 21.11
N GLY A 44 -2.66 7.15 20.64
CA GLY A 44 -1.51 6.72 19.84
C GLY A 44 -0.48 5.90 20.61
N PHE A 45 -0.28 6.20 21.89
CA PHE A 45 0.62 5.41 22.72
C PHE A 45 0.07 4.00 22.99
N GLN A 46 -1.23 3.88 23.26
CA GLN A 46 -1.88 2.58 23.46
C GLN A 46 -1.88 1.76 22.18
N LEU A 47 -2.20 2.40 21.05
CA LEU A 47 -2.18 1.76 19.73
C LEU A 47 -0.77 1.30 19.35
N LEU A 48 0.24 2.14 19.55
CA LEU A 48 1.64 1.77 19.31
C LEU A 48 2.07 0.60 20.21
N LYS A 49 1.73 0.65 21.51
CA LYS A 49 2.01 -0.44 22.44
C LYS A 49 1.34 -1.74 21.99
N SER A 50 0.08 -1.67 21.55
CA SER A 50 -0.63 -2.85 21.02
C SER A 50 0.05 -3.41 19.77
N GLY A 51 0.60 -2.56 18.90
CA GLY A 51 1.40 -2.96 17.76
C GLY A 51 2.67 -3.73 18.16
N TYR A 52 3.40 -3.26 19.17
CA TYR A 52 4.58 -3.98 19.68
C TYR A 52 4.22 -5.29 20.39
N CYS A 53 3.11 -5.33 21.14
CA CYS A 53 2.62 -6.58 21.73
C CYS A 53 2.22 -7.59 20.66
N TRP A 54 1.57 -7.15 19.58
CA TRP A 54 1.23 -7.99 18.43
C TRP A 54 2.48 -8.52 17.71
N VAL A 55 3.53 -7.70 17.54
CA VAL A 55 4.82 -8.17 16.99
C VAL A 55 5.38 -9.32 17.81
N ALA A 56 5.43 -9.16 19.14
CA ALA A 56 5.93 -10.19 20.05
C ALA A 56 5.03 -11.43 20.10
N GLU A 57 3.70 -11.26 20.03
CA GLU A 57 2.72 -12.36 19.97
C GLU A 57 3.02 -13.31 18.81
N PHE A 58 3.34 -12.74 17.65
CA PHE A 58 3.67 -13.50 16.45
C PHE A 58 5.17 -13.75 16.25
N ARG A 59 6.02 -13.32 17.19
CA ARG A 59 7.48 -13.53 17.17
C ARG A 59 8.13 -12.95 15.91
N LEU A 60 7.60 -11.86 15.37
CA LEU A 60 8.10 -11.27 14.13
C LEU A 60 9.54 -10.74 14.29
N GLU A 61 9.96 -10.42 15.50
CA GLU A 61 11.34 -10.04 15.84
C GLU A 61 12.37 -11.18 15.65
N GLU A 62 11.91 -12.43 15.50
CA GLU A 62 12.79 -13.56 15.16
C GLU A 62 13.15 -13.59 13.68
N LEU A 63 12.36 -12.94 12.80
CA LEU A 63 12.63 -12.83 11.37
C LEU A 63 13.77 -11.85 11.11
N LYS A 64 15.02 -12.31 11.24
CA LYS A 64 16.21 -11.45 11.14
C LYS A 64 16.41 -10.80 9.77
N PHE A 65 15.78 -11.34 8.73
CA PHE A 65 15.79 -10.75 7.40
C PHE A 65 14.78 -9.60 7.25
N ALA A 66 13.72 -9.56 8.08
CA ALA A 66 12.58 -8.68 7.89
C ALA A 66 12.70 -7.36 8.68
N ARG A 67 12.34 -6.26 8.02
CA ARG A 67 12.22 -4.91 8.60
C ARG A 67 10.88 -4.79 9.31
N ILE A 68 10.89 -5.06 10.62
CA ILE A 68 9.70 -4.92 11.47
C ILE A 68 9.63 -3.48 12.02
N MET A 69 8.73 -2.65 11.47
CA MET A 69 8.66 -1.21 11.77
C MET A 69 7.24 -0.74 12.22
N PRO A 70 6.75 -1.17 13.40
CA PRO A 70 5.38 -0.87 13.85
C PRO A 70 5.06 0.63 13.96
N LEU A 71 6.04 1.44 14.37
CA LEU A 71 5.87 2.89 14.46
C LEU A 71 5.64 3.52 13.08
N GLN A 72 6.44 3.15 12.08
CA GLN A 72 6.30 3.70 10.73
C GLN A 72 4.96 3.26 10.11
N ALA A 73 4.61 1.99 10.28
CA ALA A 73 3.32 1.44 9.83
C ALA A 73 2.11 2.13 10.51
N LEU A 74 2.26 2.57 11.75
CA LEU A 74 1.25 3.36 12.44
C LEU A 74 1.13 4.77 11.84
N LEU A 75 2.26 5.44 11.60
CA LEU A 75 2.27 6.78 11.02
C LEU A 75 1.60 6.82 9.64
N THR A 76 1.81 5.79 8.80
CA THR A 76 1.14 5.69 7.50
C THR A 76 -0.39 5.56 7.60
N ALA A 77 -0.91 5.00 8.70
CA ALA A 77 -2.34 4.82 8.93
C ALA A 77 -3.02 6.04 9.56
N VAL A 78 -2.33 6.73 10.49
CA VAL A 78 -2.88 7.89 11.23
C VAL A 78 -3.20 9.06 10.31
N SER A 79 -2.41 9.23 9.25
CA SER A 79 -2.60 10.30 8.28
C SER A 79 -3.97 10.27 7.59
N PRO A 80 -4.30 9.22 6.82
CA PRO A 80 -5.60 9.15 6.13
C PRO A 80 -6.76 8.83 7.07
N LEU A 81 -6.51 8.18 8.22
CA LEU A 81 -7.55 7.70 9.14
C LEU A 81 -7.45 8.40 10.50
N PHE A 82 -7.44 9.73 10.54
CA PHE A 82 -7.18 10.50 11.76
C PHE A 82 -8.33 10.47 12.78
N ARG A 83 -9.58 10.26 12.33
CA ARG A 83 -10.79 10.28 13.17
C ARG A 83 -10.76 9.16 14.20
N SER A 84 -11.09 9.46 15.46
CA SER A 84 -10.83 8.56 16.59
C SER A 84 -11.54 7.19 16.44
N GLU A 85 -12.71 7.22 15.82
CA GLU A 85 -13.65 6.11 15.59
C GLU A 85 -13.07 5.08 14.60
N LEU A 86 -12.13 5.47 13.75
CA LEU A 86 -11.48 4.62 12.75
C LEU A 86 -10.34 3.76 13.33
N SER A 87 -10.40 3.40 14.61
CA SER A 87 -9.33 2.68 15.30
C SER A 87 -9.08 1.29 14.71
N ASP A 88 -10.13 0.55 14.41
CA ASP A 88 -9.99 -0.79 13.82
C ASP A 88 -9.40 -0.74 12.41
N ALA A 89 -9.79 0.25 11.60
CA ALA A 89 -9.21 0.48 10.29
C ALA A 89 -7.72 0.84 10.38
N ARG A 90 -7.31 1.69 11.35
CA ARG A 90 -5.90 1.98 11.60
C ARG A 90 -5.10 0.75 12.02
N ILE A 91 -5.64 -0.05 12.94
CA ILE A 91 -4.98 -1.29 13.40
C ILE A 91 -4.76 -2.24 12.20
N ALA A 92 -5.82 -2.49 11.41
CA ALA A 92 -5.74 -3.35 10.24
C ALA A 92 -4.72 -2.85 9.22
N TRP A 93 -4.73 -1.54 8.93
CA TRP A 93 -3.76 -0.90 8.04
C TRP A 93 -2.33 -1.10 8.53
N SER A 94 -2.05 -0.80 9.80
CA SER A 94 -0.70 -0.85 10.35
C SER A 94 -0.17 -2.28 10.42
N GLN A 95 -0.99 -3.24 10.86
CA GLN A 95 -0.59 -4.65 10.90
C GLN A 95 -0.28 -5.19 9.51
N ASN A 96 -1.17 -4.95 8.53
CA ASN A 96 -0.90 -5.38 7.15
C ASN A 96 0.27 -4.62 6.52
N THR A 97 0.53 -3.38 6.91
CA THR A 97 1.74 -2.67 6.46
C THR A 97 3.00 -3.39 6.93
N VAL A 98 3.08 -3.78 8.22
CA VAL A 98 4.23 -4.54 8.74
C VAL A 98 4.36 -5.90 8.05
N LEU A 99 3.25 -6.63 7.88
CA LEU A 99 3.27 -7.95 7.24
C LEU A 99 3.70 -7.85 5.78
N VAL A 100 3.16 -6.89 5.03
CA VAL A 100 3.52 -6.67 3.62
C VAL A 100 5.00 -6.31 3.48
N THR A 101 5.57 -5.48 4.36
CA THR A 101 7.02 -5.22 4.37
C THR A 101 7.84 -6.47 4.70
N ALA A 102 7.40 -7.29 5.66
CA ALA A 102 8.10 -8.53 5.98
C ALA A 102 8.04 -9.57 4.85
N VAL A 103 6.92 -9.62 4.10
CA VAL A 103 6.79 -10.43 2.90
C VAL A 103 7.69 -9.88 1.79
N ASP A 104 7.68 -8.57 1.54
CA ASP A 104 8.58 -7.90 0.58
C ASP A 104 10.04 -8.28 0.86
N ASP A 105 10.50 -8.19 2.11
CA ASP A 105 11.85 -8.59 2.51
C ASP A 105 12.14 -10.09 2.31
N LEU A 106 11.13 -10.96 2.41
CA LEU A 106 11.30 -12.38 2.09
C LEU A 106 11.66 -12.57 0.61
N PHE A 107 10.97 -11.87 -0.30
CA PHE A 107 11.14 -12.00 -1.74
C PHE A 107 12.33 -11.16 -2.28
N ASP A 108 12.70 -10.06 -1.63
CA ASP A 108 13.83 -9.19 -1.99
C ASP A 108 15.18 -9.67 -1.41
N GLY A 109 15.33 -11.00 -1.29
CA GLY A 109 16.59 -11.67 -0.93
C GLY A 109 16.73 -12.07 0.54
N GLY A 110 15.72 -11.85 1.38
CA GLY A 110 15.70 -12.33 2.77
C GLY A 110 15.40 -13.82 2.90
N GLY A 111 14.68 -14.41 1.96
CA GLY A 111 14.36 -15.84 1.88
C GLY A 111 15.09 -16.58 0.77
N SER A 112 15.12 -17.90 0.86
CA SER A 112 15.52 -18.77 -0.25
C SER A 112 14.39 -18.96 -1.26
N MET A 113 14.73 -19.38 -2.48
CA MET A 113 13.73 -19.69 -3.52
C MET A 113 12.75 -20.81 -3.09
N GLU A 114 13.20 -21.75 -2.27
CA GLU A 114 12.33 -22.78 -1.66
C GLU A 114 11.32 -22.15 -0.70
N GLU A 115 11.77 -21.24 0.17
CA GLU A 115 10.91 -20.52 1.10
C GLU A 115 9.88 -19.64 0.39
N MET A 116 10.29 -18.92 -0.67
CA MET A 116 9.38 -18.13 -1.48
C MET A 116 8.27 -18.99 -2.11
N ARG A 117 8.63 -20.11 -2.75
CA ARG A 117 7.64 -21.02 -3.37
C ARG A 117 6.71 -21.66 -2.35
N ASN A 118 7.24 -22.08 -1.20
CA ASN A 118 6.41 -22.60 -0.11
C ASN A 118 5.43 -21.54 0.40
N PHE A 119 5.89 -20.29 0.55
CA PHE A 119 5.03 -19.18 0.96
C PHE A 119 3.92 -18.88 -0.07
N VAL A 120 4.24 -18.84 -1.37
CA VAL A 120 3.23 -18.70 -2.43
C VAL A 120 2.19 -19.81 -2.34
N ALA A 121 2.62 -21.07 -2.25
CA ALA A 121 1.71 -22.21 -2.17
C ALA A 121 0.75 -22.14 -0.97
N LEU A 122 1.25 -21.69 0.19
CA LEU A 122 0.44 -21.48 1.39
C LEU A 122 -0.64 -20.40 1.20
N ILE A 123 -0.30 -19.30 0.53
CA ILE A 123 -1.24 -18.21 0.24
C ILE A 123 -2.25 -18.61 -0.84
N GLU A 124 -1.82 -19.35 -1.87
CA GLU A 124 -2.73 -19.85 -2.91
C GLU A 124 -3.75 -20.83 -2.34
N LYS A 125 -3.30 -21.77 -1.49
CA LYS A 125 -4.17 -22.67 -0.74
C LYS A 125 -4.59 -22.07 0.60
N TRP A 126 -5.05 -20.82 0.63
CA TRP A 126 -5.38 -20.12 1.89
C TRP A 126 -6.21 -20.94 2.89
N ASP A 127 -7.28 -21.59 2.43
CA ASP A 127 -8.16 -22.40 3.29
C ASP A 127 -7.60 -23.79 3.58
N ASP A 128 -6.87 -24.36 2.62
CA ASP A 128 -6.29 -25.71 2.69
C ASP A 128 -4.77 -25.69 2.98
N HIS A 129 -4.26 -24.61 3.57
CA HIS A 129 -2.82 -24.37 3.74
C HIS A 129 -2.15 -25.45 4.61
N SER A 130 -2.94 -26.12 5.46
CA SER A 130 -2.50 -27.25 6.27
C SER A 130 -1.96 -28.42 5.45
N GLU A 131 -2.35 -28.57 4.18
CA GLU A 131 -1.83 -29.60 3.27
C GLU A 131 -0.41 -29.32 2.78
N ILE A 132 0.04 -28.07 2.84
CA ILE A 132 1.33 -27.65 2.27
C ILE A 132 2.48 -27.82 3.27
N GLY A 133 2.22 -27.49 4.54
CA GLY A 133 3.25 -27.44 5.58
C GLY A 133 4.26 -26.30 5.39
N PHE A 134 5.09 -26.06 6.42
CA PHE A 134 6.11 -25.02 6.41
C PHE A 134 7.49 -25.62 6.11
N CYS A 135 8.18 -25.12 5.08
CA CYS A 135 9.53 -25.58 4.76
C CYS A 135 10.60 -25.01 5.71
N SER A 136 10.28 -23.93 6.44
CA SER A 136 11.17 -23.34 7.44
C SER A 136 10.40 -22.70 8.60
N LYS A 137 11.10 -22.49 9.71
CA LYS A 137 10.56 -21.76 10.87
C LYS A 137 10.19 -20.31 10.49
N ASN A 138 10.97 -19.67 9.62
CA ASN A 138 10.72 -18.30 9.17
C ASN A 138 9.41 -18.20 8.40
N VAL A 139 9.20 -19.11 7.44
CA VAL A 139 7.95 -19.19 6.66
C VAL A 139 6.76 -19.46 7.59
N GLY A 140 6.91 -20.39 8.54
CA GLY A 140 5.87 -20.67 9.54
C GLY A 140 5.51 -19.45 10.40
N ILE A 141 6.48 -18.70 10.89
CA ILE A 141 6.24 -17.47 11.66
C ILE A 141 5.46 -16.45 10.80
N LEU A 142 5.98 -16.15 9.60
CA LEU A 142 5.42 -15.10 8.75
C LEU A 142 4.00 -15.45 8.26
N PHE A 143 3.78 -16.70 7.81
CA PHE A 143 2.48 -17.15 7.35
C PHE A 143 1.44 -17.15 8.48
N ASN A 144 1.77 -17.69 9.66
CA ASN A 144 0.84 -17.71 10.78
C ASN A 144 0.46 -16.28 11.22
N ALA A 145 1.42 -15.36 11.26
CA ALA A 145 1.16 -13.96 11.55
C ALA A 145 0.18 -13.35 10.55
N LEU A 146 0.41 -13.59 9.25
CA LEU A 146 -0.42 -13.11 8.17
C LEU A 146 -1.84 -13.67 8.23
N TYR A 147 -1.97 -15.00 8.26
CA TYR A 147 -3.25 -15.70 8.24
C TYR A 147 -4.12 -15.34 9.44
N GLN A 148 -3.56 -15.40 10.66
CA GLN A 148 -4.33 -15.11 11.88
C GLN A 148 -4.68 -13.63 12.00
N THR A 149 -3.79 -12.72 11.58
CA THR A 149 -4.09 -11.28 11.56
C THR A 149 -5.24 -10.97 10.61
N ASN A 150 -5.21 -11.49 9.39
CA ASN A 150 -6.27 -11.26 8.43
C ASN A 150 -7.58 -11.97 8.83
N SER A 151 -7.51 -13.10 9.53
CA SER A 151 -8.67 -13.75 10.16
C SER A 151 -9.33 -12.86 11.22
N ARG A 152 -8.53 -12.23 12.09
CA ARG A 152 -9.03 -11.27 13.09
C ARG A 152 -9.64 -10.02 12.44
N ILE A 153 -9.01 -9.50 11.38
CA ILE A 153 -9.52 -8.37 10.60
C ILE A 153 -10.86 -8.74 9.95
N CYS A 154 -10.95 -9.91 9.30
CA CYS A 154 -12.17 -10.38 8.67
C CYS A 154 -13.31 -10.55 9.68
N ALA A 155 -13.03 -11.08 10.89
CA ALA A 155 -14.04 -11.21 11.93
C ALA A 155 -14.64 -9.86 12.34
N LYS A 156 -13.81 -8.81 12.49
CA LYS A 156 -14.28 -7.45 12.76
C LYS A 156 -15.04 -6.86 11.57
N ALA A 157 -14.49 -7.02 10.37
CA ALA A 157 -15.08 -6.53 9.14
C ALA A 157 -16.46 -7.15 8.90
N ALA A 158 -16.66 -8.43 9.24
CA ALA A 158 -17.94 -9.10 9.09
C ALA A 158 -19.07 -8.45 9.90
N LEU A 159 -18.76 -7.88 11.07
CA LEU A 159 -19.71 -7.13 11.88
C LEU A 159 -20.13 -5.81 11.24
N VAL A 160 -19.18 -5.11 10.61
CA VAL A 160 -19.42 -3.82 9.93
C VAL A 160 -20.15 -4.03 8.61
N GLN A 161 -19.67 -5.01 7.82
CA GLN A 161 -20.09 -5.26 6.45
C GLN A 161 -21.33 -6.17 6.35
N ASN A 162 -21.69 -6.86 7.44
CA ASN A 162 -22.76 -7.85 7.48
C ASN A 162 -22.58 -9.00 6.46
N ARG A 163 -21.32 -9.37 6.20
CA ARG A 163 -20.91 -10.49 5.33
C ARG A 163 -19.46 -10.85 5.59
N ILE A 164 -19.08 -12.08 5.26
CA ILE A 164 -17.67 -12.51 5.30
C ILE A 164 -16.93 -11.87 4.11
N VAL A 165 -15.73 -11.35 4.36
CA VAL A 165 -14.90 -10.65 3.35
C VAL A 165 -13.54 -11.32 3.11
N MET A 166 -13.33 -12.51 3.68
CA MET A 166 -12.05 -13.22 3.66
C MET A 166 -11.56 -13.49 2.24
N ASP A 167 -12.44 -13.95 1.35
CA ASP A 167 -12.07 -14.31 -0.02
C ASP A 167 -11.41 -13.15 -0.77
N HIS A 168 -11.95 -11.93 -0.59
CA HIS A 168 -11.41 -10.75 -1.22
C HIS A 168 -10.10 -10.27 -0.57
N ILE A 169 -9.95 -10.44 0.75
CA ILE A 169 -8.68 -10.16 1.45
C ILE A 169 -7.60 -11.15 0.98
N ALA A 170 -7.90 -12.45 0.95
CA ALA A 170 -6.99 -13.49 0.51
C ALA A 170 -6.58 -13.31 -0.96
N GLU A 171 -7.51 -12.86 -1.82
CA GLU A 171 -7.20 -12.59 -3.22
C GLU A 171 -6.15 -11.50 -3.40
N HIS A 172 -6.19 -10.43 -2.60
CA HIS A 172 -5.15 -9.40 -2.64
C HIS A 172 -3.78 -9.93 -2.23
N TRP A 173 -3.74 -10.80 -1.22
CA TRP A 173 -2.51 -11.50 -0.84
C TRP A 173 -2.00 -12.39 -1.97
N ARG A 174 -2.87 -13.17 -2.64
CA ARG A 174 -2.50 -14.03 -3.78
C ARG A 174 -1.92 -13.22 -4.93
N LEU A 175 -2.58 -12.14 -5.33
CA LEU A 175 -2.11 -11.27 -6.40
C LEU A 175 -0.74 -10.66 -6.07
N MET A 176 -0.53 -10.23 -4.83
CA MET A 176 0.73 -9.65 -4.39
C MET A 176 1.87 -10.67 -4.41
N VAL A 177 1.70 -11.86 -3.82
CA VAL A 177 2.79 -12.86 -3.76
C VAL A 177 3.10 -13.44 -5.13
N ARG A 178 2.12 -13.55 -6.04
CA ARG A 178 2.36 -13.94 -7.44
C ARG A 178 3.24 -12.91 -8.15
N ALA A 179 2.95 -11.62 -7.98
CA ALA A 179 3.75 -10.54 -8.56
C ALA A 179 5.19 -10.57 -8.01
N MET A 180 5.36 -10.68 -6.69
CA MET A 180 6.68 -10.78 -6.06
C MET A 180 7.46 -12.02 -6.51
N MET A 181 6.78 -13.17 -6.66
CA MET A 181 7.42 -14.39 -7.15
C MET A 181 7.95 -14.21 -8.58
N THR A 182 7.16 -13.61 -9.46
CA THR A 182 7.62 -13.27 -10.82
C THR A 182 8.83 -12.35 -10.80
N GLU A 183 8.82 -11.30 -9.98
CA GLU A 183 9.97 -10.39 -9.81
C GLU A 183 11.22 -11.14 -9.29
N ALA A 184 11.05 -12.05 -8.33
CA ALA A 184 12.15 -12.86 -7.78
C ALA A 184 12.72 -13.85 -8.81
N GLU A 185 11.87 -14.47 -9.64
CA GLU A 185 12.30 -15.35 -10.72
C GLU A 185 13.05 -14.59 -11.81
N TRP A 186 12.59 -13.38 -12.15
CA TRP A 186 13.32 -12.49 -13.04
C TRP A 186 14.69 -12.11 -12.48
N ALA A 187 14.76 -11.72 -11.20
CA ALA A 187 16.03 -11.42 -10.55
C ALA A 187 16.99 -12.62 -10.56
N SER A 188 16.48 -13.82 -10.27
CA SER A 188 17.28 -15.06 -10.25
C SER A 188 17.77 -15.46 -11.64
N SER A 189 16.96 -15.26 -12.68
CA SER A 189 17.31 -15.58 -14.07
C SER A 189 18.06 -14.45 -14.78
N LYS A 190 18.21 -13.29 -14.11
CA LYS A 190 18.71 -12.03 -14.69
C LYS A 190 17.87 -11.59 -15.89
N HIS A 191 16.59 -11.95 -15.90
CA HIS A 191 15.64 -11.49 -16.90
C HIS A 191 15.37 -10.01 -16.69
N ILE A 192 15.39 -9.26 -17.79
CA ILE A 192 15.02 -7.85 -17.83
C ILE A 192 13.83 -7.76 -18.77
N PRO A 193 12.65 -7.31 -18.30
CA PRO A 193 11.48 -7.15 -19.14
C PRO A 193 11.81 -6.28 -20.36
N ALA A 194 11.43 -6.75 -21.55
CA ALA A 194 11.73 -6.07 -22.81
C ALA A 194 10.80 -4.88 -23.06
N THR A 195 9.63 -4.85 -22.40
CA THR A 195 8.65 -3.78 -22.51
C THR A 195 8.09 -3.38 -21.16
N MET A 196 7.58 -2.14 -21.08
CA MET A 196 6.80 -1.69 -19.94
C MET A 196 5.55 -2.54 -19.74
N GLU A 197 4.92 -3.02 -20.82
CA GLU A 197 3.74 -3.88 -20.73
C GLU A 197 4.07 -5.22 -20.05
N GLU A 198 5.20 -5.85 -20.40
CA GLU A 198 5.67 -7.06 -19.74
C GLU A 198 5.94 -6.80 -18.25
N TYR A 199 6.70 -5.74 -17.94
CA TYR A 199 6.97 -5.35 -16.55
C TYR A 199 5.68 -5.10 -15.76
N MET A 200 4.76 -4.30 -16.30
CA MET A 200 3.52 -3.90 -15.63
C MET A 200 2.52 -5.05 -15.54
N SER A 201 2.56 -6.04 -16.43
CA SER A 201 1.72 -7.24 -16.30
C SER A 201 2.03 -8.00 -15.00
N ALA A 202 3.29 -8.01 -14.57
CA ALA A 202 3.71 -8.57 -13.28
C ALA A 202 3.60 -7.55 -12.14
N ALA A 203 4.12 -6.33 -12.33
CA ALA A 203 4.31 -5.33 -11.29
C ALA A 203 3.04 -4.52 -10.95
N SER A 204 1.97 -4.61 -11.74
CA SER A 204 0.72 -3.85 -11.54
C SER A 204 0.03 -4.16 -10.21
N HIS A 205 0.34 -5.30 -9.60
CA HIS A 205 -0.11 -5.61 -8.24
C HIS A 205 0.87 -4.99 -7.25
N SER A 206 0.40 -3.92 -6.58
CA SER A 206 1.17 -3.17 -5.60
C SER A 206 0.88 -3.68 -4.18
N LEU A 207 1.90 -3.63 -3.32
CA LEU A 207 1.87 -3.78 -1.86
C LEU A 207 0.66 -3.11 -1.19
N VAL A 208 0.24 -2.00 -1.79
CA VAL A 208 -0.79 -1.10 -1.28
C VAL A 208 -2.21 -1.71 -1.32
N GLY A 209 -2.48 -2.63 -2.26
CA GLY A 209 -3.80 -3.24 -2.40
C GLY A 209 -4.24 -3.99 -1.14
N THR A 210 -3.35 -4.82 -0.61
CA THR A 210 -3.59 -5.64 0.58
C THR A 210 -3.82 -4.80 1.84
N ILE A 211 -3.07 -3.70 1.98
CA ILE A 211 -3.16 -2.78 3.12
C ILE A 211 -4.51 -2.03 3.08
N PHE A 212 -4.81 -1.40 1.94
CA PHE A 212 -5.99 -0.55 1.80
C PHE A 212 -7.28 -1.37 1.83
N GLN A 213 -7.31 -2.52 1.15
CA GLN A 213 -8.53 -3.34 1.06
C GLN A 213 -8.99 -3.81 2.44
N SER A 214 -8.04 -4.23 3.28
CA SER A 214 -8.31 -4.72 4.62
C SER A 214 -8.85 -3.63 5.54
N ALA A 215 -8.31 -2.41 5.42
CA ALA A 215 -8.78 -1.26 6.19
C ALA A 215 -10.12 -0.71 5.68
N ALA A 216 -10.39 -0.78 4.36
CA ALA A 216 -11.60 -0.27 3.74
C ALA A 216 -12.88 -0.88 4.33
N TYR A 217 -12.85 -2.19 4.65
CA TYR A 217 -13.98 -2.88 5.28
C TYR A 217 -14.28 -2.46 6.72
N LEU A 218 -13.40 -1.67 7.34
CA LEU A 218 -13.51 -1.20 8.72
C LEU A 218 -13.76 0.32 8.81
N LEU A 219 -14.04 0.99 7.69
CA LEU A 219 -14.29 2.44 7.67
C LEU A 219 -15.67 2.86 8.21
N GLY A 220 -16.59 1.91 8.39
CA GLY A 220 -17.95 2.15 8.91
C GLY A 220 -19.04 1.86 7.87
N PRO A 221 -19.07 2.56 6.72
CA PRO A 221 -20.05 2.27 5.68
C PRO A 221 -19.93 0.85 5.13
N ARG A 222 -21.08 0.27 4.76
CA ARG A 222 -21.12 -1.03 4.08
C ARG A 222 -20.65 -0.87 2.64
N LEU A 223 -19.83 -1.83 2.21
CA LEU A 223 -19.32 -2.04 0.86
C LEU A 223 -19.96 -3.34 0.32
N PRO A 224 -21.11 -3.24 -0.37
CA PRO A 224 -21.81 -4.40 -0.92
C PRO A 224 -20.92 -5.21 -1.86
N GLU A 225 -21.16 -6.52 -1.92
CA GLU A 225 -20.36 -7.41 -2.76
C GLU A 225 -20.50 -7.08 -4.25
N GLU A 226 -21.68 -6.64 -4.67
CA GLU A 226 -21.97 -6.20 -6.04
C GLU A 226 -21.19 -4.95 -6.42
N VAL A 227 -20.92 -4.06 -5.44
CA VAL A 227 -20.08 -2.88 -5.65
C VAL A 227 -18.63 -3.31 -5.80
N VAL A 228 -18.13 -4.17 -4.91
CA VAL A 228 -16.75 -4.66 -4.93
C VAL A 228 -16.45 -5.47 -6.20
N GLY A 229 -17.38 -6.32 -6.63
CA GLY A 229 -17.30 -7.07 -7.89
C GLY A 229 -17.60 -6.23 -9.13
N GLY A 230 -18.04 -4.99 -8.97
CA GLY A 230 -18.42 -4.10 -10.06
C GLY A 230 -17.22 -3.58 -10.86
N GLU A 231 -17.45 -3.30 -12.14
CA GLU A 231 -16.41 -2.82 -13.06
C GLU A 231 -15.78 -1.49 -12.59
N GLU A 232 -16.58 -0.58 -12.02
CA GLU A 232 -16.07 0.70 -11.50
C GLU A 232 -15.12 0.53 -10.33
N TYR A 233 -15.42 -0.39 -9.40
CA TYR A 233 -14.53 -0.70 -8.29
C TYR A 233 -13.22 -1.30 -8.79
N GLY A 234 -13.30 -2.30 -9.67
CA GLY A 234 -12.13 -2.91 -10.30
C GLY A 234 -11.27 -1.89 -11.07
N ARG A 235 -11.90 -0.94 -11.78
CA ARG A 235 -11.18 0.14 -12.46
C ARG A 235 -10.51 1.10 -11.45
N LEU A 236 -11.22 1.52 -10.41
CA LEU A 236 -10.64 2.36 -9.36
C LEU A 236 -9.41 1.70 -8.75
N TRP A 237 -9.53 0.42 -8.39
CA TRP A 237 -8.45 -0.32 -7.75
C TRP A 237 -7.24 -0.48 -8.66
N ARG A 238 -7.44 -0.84 -9.94
CA ARG A 238 -6.34 -0.89 -10.92
C ARG A 238 -5.57 0.43 -11.01
N HIS A 239 -6.26 1.58 -11.00
CA HIS A 239 -5.58 2.88 -11.04
C HIS A 239 -4.87 3.19 -9.71
N THR A 240 -5.46 2.87 -8.56
CA THR A 240 -4.82 3.04 -7.25
C THR A 240 -3.53 2.21 -7.14
N LEU A 241 -3.56 0.95 -7.57
CA LEU A 241 -2.39 0.07 -7.56
C LEU A 241 -1.32 0.56 -8.53
N LEU A 242 -1.72 1.03 -9.71
CA LEU A 242 -0.82 1.62 -10.70
C LEU A 242 -0.10 2.86 -10.16
N VAL A 243 -0.84 3.83 -9.60
CA VAL A 243 -0.25 5.03 -8.98
C VAL A 243 0.72 4.63 -7.89
N SER A 244 0.33 3.69 -7.02
CA SER A 244 1.17 3.22 -5.91
C SER A 244 2.47 2.59 -6.41
N ARG A 245 2.41 1.76 -7.45
CA ARG A 245 3.60 1.15 -8.06
C ARG A 245 4.50 2.19 -8.71
N LEU A 246 3.95 3.11 -9.49
CA LEU A 246 4.74 4.15 -10.15
C LEU A 246 5.42 5.08 -9.15
N LEU A 247 4.70 5.51 -8.09
CA LEU A 247 5.28 6.31 -7.02
C LEU A 247 6.39 5.56 -6.29
N ASN A 248 6.20 4.27 -6.00
CA ASN A 248 7.25 3.45 -5.40
C ASN A 248 8.49 3.40 -6.31
N ASN A 249 8.30 3.11 -7.60
CA ASN A 249 9.36 3.04 -8.60
C ASN A 249 10.14 4.34 -8.72
N VAL A 250 9.48 5.50 -8.73
CA VAL A 250 10.16 6.82 -8.74
C VAL A 250 11.05 6.97 -7.51
N MET A 251 10.56 6.57 -6.33
CA MET A 251 11.30 6.70 -5.08
C MET A 251 12.45 5.69 -4.94
N THR A 252 12.39 4.55 -5.63
CA THR A 252 13.37 3.45 -5.54
C THR A 252 14.26 3.32 -6.78
N TYR A 253 14.02 4.12 -7.83
CA TYR A 253 14.67 4.06 -9.15
C TYR A 253 16.20 3.94 -9.09
N GLY A 254 16.87 4.59 -8.13
CA GLY A 254 18.32 4.56 -7.98
C GLY A 254 18.91 3.37 -7.21
N ARG A 255 18.07 2.48 -6.65
CA ARG A 255 18.52 1.37 -5.79
C ARG A 255 18.55 0.01 -6.51
N GLU A 256 17.83 -0.14 -7.63
CA GLU A 256 17.68 -1.43 -8.32
C GLU A 256 17.76 -1.31 -9.86
N PRO A 257 18.77 -1.91 -10.51
CA PRO A 257 18.99 -1.79 -11.96
C PRO A 257 17.87 -2.37 -12.83
N SER A 258 17.24 -3.46 -12.40
CA SER A 258 16.17 -4.16 -13.13
C SER A 258 14.91 -3.29 -13.26
N ARG A 259 14.59 -2.54 -12.20
CA ARG A 259 13.47 -1.58 -12.18
C ARG A 259 13.82 -0.33 -12.98
N ALA A 260 15.09 0.11 -12.96
CA ALA A 260 15.57 1.26 -13.72
C ALA A 260 15.57 1.06 -15.24
N LEU A 261 15.81 -0.16 -15.74
CA LEU A 261 15.81 -0.48 -17.17
C LEU A 261 14.40 -0.62 -17.76
N ALA A 262 13.48 -1.26 -17.04
CA ALA A 262 12.07 -1.36 -17.47
C ALA A 262 11.41 0.03 -17.61
N LEU A 263 11.78 0.98 -16.73
CA LEU A 263 11.36 2.39 -16.80
C LEU A 263 12.21 3.22 -17.79
N GLY A 264 13.41 2.75 -18.15
CA GLY A 264 14.29 3.39 -19.12
C GLY A 264 13.81 3.23 -20.56
N ASP A 265 13.21 2.09 -20.91
CA ASP A 265 12.73 1.78 -22.26
C ASP A 265 11.31 2.29 -22.57
N SER A 266 10.47 2.59 -21.58
CA SER A 266 9.24 3.39 -21.84
C SER A 266 9.57 4.80 -22.36
N VAL A 267 10.68 5.37 -21.86
CA VAL A 267 11.19 6.67 -22.32
C VAL A 267 11.84 6.56 -23.72
N ALA A 268 12.46 5.42 -24.05
CA ALA A 268 13.07 5.20 -25.36
C ALA A 268 12.05 4.80 -26.45
N GLY A 269 10.99 4.06 -26.12
CA GLY A 269 9.98 3.57 -27.07
C GLY A 269 9.09 4.66 -27.68
N VAL A 270 9.01 5.84 -27.07
CA VAL A 270 8.24 6.99 -27.59
C VAL A 270 9.07 7.88 -28.52
N ARG A 271 10.39 7.71 -28.58
CA ARG A 271 11.25 8.41 -29.54
C ARG A 271 12.20 7.44 -30.21
N GLY A 272 11.92 7.16 -31.48
CA GLY A 272 12.97 6.76 -32.40
C GLY A 272 14.18 7.69 -32.21
N GLY A 273 15.31 7.09 -31.80
CA GLY A 273 16.64 7.69 -31.74
C GLY A 273 16.73 9.09 -31.12
N GLY A 274 16.93 9.18 -29.80
CA GLY A 274 17.33 10.44 -29.17
C GLY A 274 18.00 10.22 -27.81
N GLN A 275 19.28 10.54 -27.71
CA GLN A 275 20.04 10.52 -26.46
C GLN A 275 19.45 11.50 -25.43
N GLY A 276 19.29 11.02 -24.19
CA GLY A 276 19.32 11.86 -22.97
C GLY A 276 18.12 12.79 -22.70
N GLY A 277 16.88 12.31 -22.78
CA GLY A 277 15.70 13.05 -22.29
C GLY A 277 15.43 12.82 -20.80
N ASP A 278 14.91 13.86 -20.13
CA ASP A 278 14.56 13.91 -18.69
C ASP A 278 13.55 12.79 -18.29
N ARG A 279 14.08 11.68 -17.74
CA ARG A 279 13.34 10.44 -17.47
C ARG A 279 12.41 10.55 -16.26
N GLU A 280 12.73 11.43 -15.30
CA GLU A 280 11.88 11.72 -14.15
C GLU A 280 10.60 12.47 -14.59
N GLY A 281 10.73 13.38 -15.58
CA GLY A 281 9.59 14.10 -16.14
C GLY A 281 8.53 13.20 -16.78
N HIS A 282 8.94 12.10 -17.43
CA HIS A 282 8.01 11.17 -18.08
C HIS A 282 7.23 10.30 -17.09
N LEU A 283 7.91 9.78 -16.06
CA LEU A 283 7.27 9.09 -14.95
C LEU A 283 6.29 9.98 -14.21
N GLY A 284 6.62 11.27 -14.05
CA GLY A 284 5.70 12.27 -13.52
C GLY A 284 4.43 12.44 -14.35
N VAL A 285 4.52 12.33 -15.69
CA VAL A 285 3.36 12.38 -16.59
C VAL A 285 2.47 11.14 -16.44
N GLU A 286 3.05 9.93 -16.34
CA GLU A 286 2.28 8.69 -16.15
C GLU A 286 1.60 8.64 -14.77
N VAL A 287 2.30 9.06 -13.71
CA VAL A 287 1.72 9.25 -12.37
C VAL A 287 0.55 10.24 -12.44
N GLY A 288 0.76 11.41 -13.07
CA GLY A 288 -0.29 12.42 -13.22
C GLY A 288 -1.51 11.93 -14.00
N ALA A 289 -1.32 11.11 -15.04
CA ALA A 289 -2.39 10.50 -15.81
C ALA A 289 -3.17 9.45 -15.00
N ALA A 290 -2.46 8.57 -14.29
CA ALA A 290 -3.07 7.55 -13.44
C ALA A 290 -3.87 8.20 -12.29
N GLU A 291 -3.33 9.24 -11.65
CA GLU A 291 -4.03 10.00 -10.62
C GLU A 291 -5.24 10.76 -11.17
N ALA A 292 -5.16 11.33 -12.37
CA ALA A 292 -6.31 11.95 -13.04
C ALA A 292 -7.42 10.92 -13.29
N GLY A 293 -7.05 9.68 -13.60
CA GLY A 293 -7.96 8.53 -13.70
C GLY A 293 -8.68 8.24 -12.37
N VAL A 294 -7.95 8.17 -11.25
CA VAL A 294 -8.53 8.01 -9.90
C VAL A 294 -9.52 9.14 -9.60
N ARG A 295 -9.16 10.40 -9.90
CA ARG A 295 -10.01 11.58 -9.61
C ARG A 295 -11.30 11.61 -10.40
N ARG A 296 -11.24 11.36 -11.72
CA ARG A 296 -12.42 11.33 -12.59
C ARG A 296 -13.44 10.32 -12.09
N ARG A 297 -12.96 9.16 -11.62
CA ARG A 297 -13.81 8.09 -11.09
C ARG A 297 -14.34 8.40 -9.71
N ARG A 298 -13.51 8.92 -8.79
CA ARG A 298 -13.98 9.37 -7.46
C ARG A 298 -15.18 10.32 -7.59
N ARG A 299 -15.13 11.29 -8.51
CA ARG A 299 -16.25 12.23 -8.76
C ARG A 299 -17.51 11.58 -9.35
N GLY A 300 -17.38 10.41 -9.99
CA GLY A 300 -18.48 9.65 -10.58
C GLY A 300 -19.00 8.50 -9.70
N CYS A 301 -18.34 8.18 -8.58
CA CYS A 301 -18.78 7.13 -7.67
C CYS A 301 -19.87 7.61 -6.71
N SER A 302 -20.68 6.69 -6.16
CA SER A 302 -21.66 6.94 -5.10
C SER A 302 -21.04 7.66 -3.89
N PRO A 303 -21.77 8.49 -3.11
CA PRO A 303 -21.27 9.15 -1.90
C PRO A 303 -20.53 8.23 -0.92
N VAL A 304 -20.92 6.95 -0.87
CA VAL A 304 -20.26 5.87 -0.10
C VAL A 304 -18.80 5.66 -0.50
N MET A 305 -18.51 5.76 -1.79
CA MET A 305 -17.16 5.60 -2.35
C MET A 305 -16.37 6.91 -2.39
N GLN A 306 -17.04 8.06 -2.17
CA GLN A 306 -16.39 9.38 -2.06
C GLN A 306 -15.85 9.66 -0.65
N GLY A 307 -16.33 8.93 0.35
CA GLY A 307 -16.00 9.11 1.76
C GLY A 307 -16.91 10.12 2.48
N ASP A 308 -17.99 10.56 1.83
CA ASP A 308 -18.86 11.67 2.30
C ASP A 308 -19.98 11.21 3.25
N VAL A 309 -20.00 9.95 3.67
CA VAL A 309 -21.12 9.35 4.43
C VAL A 309 -21.16 9.73 5.92
N LEU A 310 -20.41 10.74 6.37
CA LEU A 310 -20.51 11.22 7.76
C LEU A 310 -20.49 12.75 7.84
N ALA A 311 -21.18 13.40 6.90
CA ALA A 311 -21.42 14.85 6.93
C ALA A 311 -22.72 15.23 7.67
N ASP A 312 -23.61 14.29 7.97
CA ASP A 312 -24.83 14.54 8.75
C ASP A 312 -24.99 13.49 9.86
N GLU A 313 -24.49 13.83 11.05
CA GLU A 313 -25.15 13.71 12.37
C GLU A 313 -24.25 14.32 13.47
#